data_AF-A0AAW8DPU8-F1
#
_entry.id   AF-A0AAW8DPU8-F1
#
_cell.length_a   1.000
_cell.length_b   1.000
_cell.length_c   1.000
_cell.angle_alpha   90.00
_cell.angle_beta   90.00
_cell.angle_gamma   90.00
#
_symmetry.space_group_name_H-M   'P 1'
#
loop_
_entity.id
_entity.type
_entity.pdbx_description
1 polymer ?
#
loop_
_entity_poly.entity_id
_entity_poly.type
_entity_poly.pdbx_seq_one_letter_code
_entity_poly.pdbx_strand_id
1 'polypeptide(L)'
;MSVLKSSSAVVAQPSFRFRCLASLCALFMLSGCGDEPGTKPKADGTKAAKTATHLHDRHSAYAGSPSDWSAFMDCWRKASFELNSTKPEAAKSGGHLTVLGKQALGGRPAPTEAELRVGLARLEARLKTELPKSYKDFWVAYKSQALAPSAFNPQNRSRFVGMLELDDVGLFKDLEPDYWAIKQAVPIHSDDSEYFVYGVAQDSVSGRTSDHARAILIGKYDDDSTALILLHPHVRTSDGEMQASLNQHAGEFRAPSFAELMRQLSILETVDVAHVPPYPQKTLAGRCAERLPMTNVWWE
;
A
#
# COMPACT_ATOMS: atom_id res chain seq x y z
N MET A 1 -31.81 -14.99 64.63
CA MET A 1 -30.53 -14.36 64.22
C MET A 1 -30.59 -14.18 62.70
N SER A 2 -31.03 -12.99 62.26
CA SER A 2 -30.22 -11.96 61.58
C SER A 2 -29.71 -12.44 60.20
N VAL A 3 -30.41 -12.16 59.10
CA VAL A 3 -30.40 -10.92 58.28
C VAL A 3 -28.99 -10.54 57.80
N LEU A 4 -28.75 -10.65 56.49
CA LEU A 4 -28.40 -9.50 55.61
C LEU A 4 -28.32 -9.95 54.14
N LYS A 5 -29.33 -9.53 53.36
CA LYS A 5 -29.22 -9.23 51.92
C LYS A 5 -28.30 -8.02 51.77
N SER A 6 -27.47 -8.00 50.72
CA SER A 6 -26.97 -6.75 50.15
C SER A 6 -27.09 -6.79 48.63
N SER A 7 -27.59 -5.68 48.11
CA SER A 7 -28.01 -5.40 46.74
C SER A 7 -26.91 -4.67 45.95
N SER A 8 -27.09 -4.69 44.62
CA SER A 8 -26.69 -3.65 43.64
C SER A 8 -25.18 -3.43 43.41
N ALA A 9 -24.68 -3.11 42.22
CA ALA A 9 -25.29 -2.30 41.17
C ALA A 9 -24.80 -2.71 39.76
N VAL A 10 -25.75 -2.74 38.84
CA VAL A 10 -25.53 -2.60 37.40
C VAL A 10 -25.16 -1.14 37.14
N VAL A 11 -23.96 -0.90 36.62
CA VAL A 11 -23.59 0.43 36.12
C VAL A 11 -23.92 0.47 34.63
N ALA A 12 -24.90 1.29 34.30
CA ALA A 12 -25.28 1.63 32.94
C ALA A 12 -24.58 2.92 32.49
N GLN A 13 -24.16 2.93 31.22
CA GLN A 13 -24.11 4.07 30.28
C GLN A 13 -22.97 5.12 30.45
N PRO A 14 -22.52 5.79 29.36
CA PRO A 14 -23.38 6.39 28.35
C PRO A 14 -23.05 6.17 26.86
N SER A 15 -24.16 6.10 26.12
CA SER A 15 -24.30 6.37 24.69
C SER A 15 -23.82 7.79 24.34
N PHE A 16 -22.76 7.89 23.54
CA PHE A 16 -22.40 9.14 22.89
C PHE A 16 -23.12 9.27 21.55
N ARG A 17 -24.20 10.07 21.56
CA ARG A 17 -24.79 10.66 20.36
C ARG A 17 -23.89 11.82 19.92
N PHE A 18 -23.19 11.70 18.80
CA PHE A 18 -22.62 12.89 18.16
C PHE A 18 -23.63 13.51 17.21
N ARG A 19 -23.92 14.77 17.49
CA ARG A 19 -24.85 15.65 16.80
C ARG A 19 -24.28 16.05 15.45
N CYS A 20 -25.13 16.02 14.42
CA CYS A 20 -24.96 16.77 13.20
C CYS A 20 -24.71 18.26 13.52
N LEU A 21 -23.63 18.82 13.00
CA LEU A 21 -23.46 20.25 12.82
C LEU A 21 -23.16 20.48 11.35
N ALA A 22 -24.24 20.73 10.60
CA ALA A 22 -24.17 21.44 9.34
C ALA A 22 -23.71 22.87 9.65
N SER A 23 -22.66 23.35 8.99
CA SER A 23 -22.28 24.76 9.07
C SER A 23 -21.79 25.28 7.72
N LEU A 24 -22.67 26.12 7.17
CA LEU A 24 -22.47 27.29 6.32
C LEU A 24 -21.61 27.17 5.06
N CYS A 25 -22.33 27.14 3.93
CA CYS A 25 -21.92 27.74 2.67
C CYS A 25 -21.58 29.23 2.87
N ALA A 26 -20.36 29.64 2.50
CA ALA A 26 -20.02 31.03 2.25
C ALA A 26 -19.86 31.23 0.74
N LEU A 27 -20.89 31.78 0.11
CA LEU A 27 -20.82 32.38 -1.22
C LEU A 27 -19.94 33.64 -1.14
N PHE A 28 -18.78 33.63 -1.79
CA PHE A 28 -18.07 34.87 -2.09
C PHE A 28 -18.59 35.44 -3.41
N MET A 29 -19.37 36.52 -3.30
CA MET A 29 -19.74 37.42 -4.38
C MET A 29 -18.50 38.21 -4.81
N LEU A 30 -18.01 37.96 -6.03
CA LEU A 30 -17.04 38.84 -6.69
C LEU A 30 -17.80 39.92 -7.47
N SER A 31 -17.81 41.13 -6.93
CA SER A 31 -18.17 42.35 -7.65
C SER A 31 -17.08 42.70 -8.67
N GLY A 32 -17.50 42.96 -9.91
CA GLY A 32 -16.62 43.24 -11.04
C GLY A 32 -15.98 44.63 -11.03
N CYS A 33 -15.00 44.77 -11.93
CA CYS A 33 -14.52 46.03 -12.50
C CYS A 33 -14.08 45.80 -13.95
N GLY A 34 -14.67 46.55 -14.87
CA GLY A 34 -13.99 47.19 -16.00
C GLY A 34 -13.67 46.35 -17.23
N ASP A 35 -14.52 46.46 -18.24
CA ASP A 35 -14.17 46.25 -19.66
C ASP A 35 -13.29 47.40 -20.16
N GLU A 36 -12.15 47.09 -20.80
CA GLU A 36 -11.65 47.81 -21.99
C GLU A 36 -10.77 46.89 -22.86
N PRO A 37 -10.69 47.15 -24.18
CA PRO A 37 -10.51 46.09 -25.18
C PRO A 37 -9.08 45.96 -25.73
N GLY A 38 -8.76 44.73 -26.13
CA GLY A 38 -7.88 44.48 -27.26
C GLY A 38 -6.37 44.44 -26.96
N THR A 39 -5.85 43.23 -26.75
CA THR A 39 -4.88 42.56 -27.64
C THR A 39 -4.67 41.16 -27.07
N LYS A 40 -5.33 40.15 -27.64
CA LYS A 40 -5.10 38.74 -27.28
C LYS A 40 -3.68 38.36 -27.71
N PRO A 41 -2.77 37.95 -26.81
CA PRO A 41 -1.64 37.15 -27.23
C PRO A 41 -2.22 35.83 -27.76
N LYS A 42 -1.86 35.44 -28.98
CA LYS A 42 -2.03 34.06 -29.43
C LYS A 42 -1.26 33.20 -28.43
N ALA A 43 -1.98 32.56 -27.53
CA ALA A 43 -1.47 31.41 -26.84
C ALA A 43 -1.25 30.34 -27.91
N ASP A 44 -0.01 30.20 -28.39
CA ASP A 44 0.48 28.94 -28.93
C ASP A 44 0.51 27.93 -27.77
N GLY A 45 -0.69 27.55 -27.34
CA GLY A 45 -0.95 26.48 -26.42
C GLY A 45 -0.99 25.19 -27.20
N THR A 46 0.11 24.83 -27.85
CA THR A 46 0.38 23.43 -28.13
C THR A 46 0.65 22.79 -26.76
N LYS A 47 -0.42 22.56 -25.98
CA LYS A 47 -0.40 21.50 -24.98
C LYS A 47 -0.08 20.27 -25.80
N ALA A 48 1.19 19.85 -25.78
CA ALA A 48 1.56 18.54 -26.26
C ALA A 48 0.55 17.59 -25.63
N ALA A 49 -0.28 16.95 -26.48
CA ALA A 49 -1.19 15.95 -26.01
C ALA A 49 -0.32 14.98 -25.22
N LYS A 50 -0.51 14.92 -23.89
CA LYS A 50 0.13 13.90 -23.07
C LYS A 50 -0.42 12.60 -23.63
N THR A 51 0.35 11.94 -24.48
CA THR A 51 -0.02 10.65 -25.06
C THR A 51 -0.31 9.74 -23.87
N ALA A 52 -1.53 9.18 -23.83
CA ALA A 52 -1.94 8.31 -22.74
C ALA A 52 -0.90 7.20 -22.58
N THR A 53 -0.35 7.04 -21.38
CA THR A 53 0.51 5.90 -21.10
C THR A 53 -0.38 4.68 -20.98
N HIS A 54 -0.16 3.69 -21.85
CA HIS A 54 -0.76 2.39 -21.66
C HIS A 54 0.25 1.49 -20.96
N LEU A 55 -0.09 1.02 -19.75
CA LEU A 55 0.86 0.24 -18.95
C LEU A 55 1.33 -1.04 -19.67
N HIS A 56 0.46 -1.66 -20.46
CA HIS A 56 0.77 -2.89 -21.19
C HIS A 56 1.86 -2.72 -22.27
N ASP A 57 2.15 -1.49 -22.69
CA ASP A 57 3.24 -1.18 -23.62
C ASP A 57 4.57 -0.88 -22.91
N ARG A 58 4.56 -0.83 -21.58
CA ARG A 58 5.72 -0.49 -20.75
C ARG A 58 6.21 -1.72 -20.00
N HIS A 59 7.53 -1.89 -19.97
CA HIS A 59 8.17 -2.88 -19.08
C HIS A 59 8.15 -2.35 -17.65
N SER A 60 8.00 -3.25 -16.67
CA SER A 60 8.00 -2.92 -15.24
C SER A 60 9.32 -2.43 -14.65
N ALA A 61 10.38 -2.34 -15.47
CA ALA A 61 11.78 -2.25 -15.07
C ALA A 61 12.30 -3.33 -14.09
N TYR A 62 11.50 -4.28 -13.61
CA TYR A 62 11.95 -5.26 -12.63
C TYR A 62 13.02 -6.19 -13.20
N ALA A 63 14.18 -6.23 -12.55
CA ALA A 63 15.34 -7.04 -12.96
C ALA A 63 15.89 -7.91 -11.83
N GLY A 64 15.16 -8.02 -10.71
CA GLY A 64 15.63 -8.71 -9.52
C GLY A 64 15.43 -10.22 -9.53
N SER A 65 15.96 -10.83 -8.47
CA SER A 65 15.91 -12.25 -8.14
C SER A 65 15.58 -12.45 -6.65
N PRO A 66 15.31 -13.68 -6.21
CA PRO A 66 15.12 -13.97 -4.78
C PRO A 66 16.32 -13.55 -3.91
N SER A 67 17.57 -13.65 -4.40
CA SER A 67 18.74 -13.19 -3.63
C SER A 67 18.79 -11.67 -3.45
N ASP A 68 18.37 -10.91 -4.46
CA ASP A 68 18.27 -9.45 -4.37
C ASP A 68 17.20 -9.05 -3.35
N TRP A 69 16.07 -9.75 -3.37
CA TRP A 69 15.01 -9.61 -2.38
C TRP A 69 15.51 -9.90 -0.96
N SER A 70 16.28 -10.97 -0.75
CA SER A 70 16.85 -11.26 0.57
C SER A 70 17.76 -10.13 1.05
N ALA A 71 18.67 -9.65 0.18
CA ALA A 71 19.58 -8.55 0.50
C ALA A 71 18.84 -7.23 0.79
N PHE A 72 17.78 -6.95 0.03
CA PHE A 72 16.88 -5.81 0.23
C PHE A 72 16.18 -5.88 1.60
N MET A 73 15.58 -7.02 1.93
CA MET A 73 14.87 -7.21 3.21
C MET A 73 15.80 -7.15 4.42
N ASP A 74 17.01 -7.71 4.31
CA ASP A 74 18.00 -7.66 5.40
C ASP A 74 18.46 -6.23 5.66
N CYS A 75 18.72 -5.47 4.59
CA CYS A 75 19.00 -4.04 4.72
C CYS A 75 17.84 -3.30 5.39
N TRP A 76 16.60 -3.53 4.91
CA TRP A 76 15.41 -2.85 5.42
C TRP A 76 15.22 -3.13 6.91
N ARG A 77 15.23 -4.39 7.35
CA ARG A 77 15.06 -4.74 8.77
C ARG A 77 16.13 -4.07 9.64
N LYS A 78 17.39 -4.06 9.18
CA LYS A 78 18.48 -3.38 9.88
C LYS A 78 18.25 -1.88 9.99
N ALA A 79 17.98 -1.21 8.87
CA ALA A 79 17.78 0.24 8.82
C ALA A 79 16.56 0.69 9.63
N SER A 80 15.47 -0.07 9.57
CA SER A 80 14.26 0.19 10.36
C SER A 80 14.53 0.00 11.85
N PHE A 81 15.25 -1.05 12.25
CA PHE A 81 15.66 -1.24 13.64
C PHE A 81 16.50 -0.05 14.15
N GLU A 82 17.50 0.37 13.36
CA GLU A 82 18.35 1.52 13.68
C GLU A 82 17.54 2.81 13.84
N LEU A 83 16.69 3.15 12.87
CA LEU A 83 15.82 4.33 12.94
C LEU A 83 14.95 4.33 14.20
N ASN A 84 14.31 3.20 14.51
CA ASN A 84 13.41 3.13 15.66
C ASN A 84 14.15 3.12 16.99
N SER A 85 15.37 2.57 17.05
CA SER A 85 16.18 2.60 18.27
C SER A 85 16.53 4.02 18.74
N THR A 86 16.49 5.01 17.83
CA THR A 86 16.73 6.42 18.15
C THR A 86 15.48 7.18 18.61
N LYS A 87 14.28 6.60 18.48
CA LYS A 87 13.02 7.26 18.85
C LYS A 87 12.68 7.01 20.34
N PRO A 88 12.41 8.06 21.15
CA PRO A 88 12.07 7.90 22.58
C PRO A 88 10.84 7.01 22.84
N GLU A 89 9.93 6.94 21.88
CA GLU A 89 8.67 6.19 21.94
C GLU A 89 8.85 4.68 21.75
N ALA A 90 9.93 4.24 21.07
CA ALA A 90 10.23 2.84 20.85
C ALA A 90 10.49 2.06 22.16
N ALA A 91 10.85 2.77 23.24
CA ALA A 91 11.02 2.20 24.56
C ALA A 91 9.69 1.83 25.26
N LYS A 92 8.54 2.36 24.78
CA LYS A 92 7.22 2.17 25.44
C LYS A 92 6.31 1.18 24.71
N SER A 93 6.52 0.91 23.42
CA SER A 93 5.55 0.20 22.57
C SER A 93 6.10 -1.08 21.95
N GLY A 94 6.62 -2.03 22.74
CA GLY A 94 6.74 -3.44 22.33
C GLY A 94 7.50 -3.76 21.03
N GLY A 95 8.29 -2.83 20.48
CA GLY A 95 9.05 -2.93 19.23
C GLY A 95 8.26 -2.55 17.97
N HIS A 96 8.89 -1.77 17.10
CA HIS A 96 8.37 -1.35 15.80
C HIS A 96 7.99 -2.54 14.90
N LEU A 97 6.82 -2.49 14.28
CA LEU A 97 6.32 -3.46 13.32
C LEU A 97 6.50 -2.88 11.92
N THR A 98 7.25 -3.60 11.09
CA THR A 98 7.37 -3.36 9.65
C THR A 98 6.46 -4.30 8.89
N VAL A 99 6.19 -4.02 7.60
CA VAL A 99 5.52 -4.98 6.72
C VAL A 99 6.27 -6.32 6.63
N LEU A 100 7.59 -6.32 6.85
CA LEU A 100 8.43 -7.52 6.87
C LEU A 100 8.34 -8.31 8.19
N GLY A 101 7.67 -7.78 9.21
CA GLY A 101 7.60 -8.36 10.54
C GLY A 101 8.93 -8.28 11.31
N LYS A 102 8.97 -8.94 12.48
CA LYS A 102 10.15 -8.98 13.35
C LYS A 102 11.03 -10.17 13.01
N GLN A 103 12.34 -9.97 12.98
CA GLN A 103 13.31 -11.07 12.89
C GLN A 103 13.42 -11.74 14.28
N ALA A 104 13.37 -13.07 14.36
CA ALA A 104 13.72 -13.78 15.59
C ALA A 104 14.52 -15.04 15.32
N LEU A 105 15.48 -15.29 16.20
CA LEU A 105 16.26 -16.51 16.24
C LEU A 105 15.39 -17.64 16.80
N GLY A 106 15.28 -18.76 16.07
CA GLY A 106 14.55 -19.95 16.51
C GLY A 106 13.11 -20.08 15.98
N GLY A 107 12.76 -19.42 14.87
CA GLY A 107 11.51 -19.66 14.15
C GLY A 107 11.38 -21.10 13.62
N ARG A 108 10.19 -21.46 13.12
CA ARG A 108 9.98 -22.75 12.44
C ARG A 108 10.98 -22.90 11.28
N PRO A 109 11.37 -24.14 10.92
CA PRO A 109 12.17 -24.37 9.73
C PRO A 109 11.53 -23.67 8.52
N ALA A 110 12.33 -22.94 7.76
CA ALA A 110 11.89 -22.31 6.53
C ALA A 110 11.33 -23.41 5.60
N PRO A 111 10.16 -23.19 4.96
CA PRO A 111 9.71 -24.09 3.92
C PRO A 111 10.74 -24.13 2.79
N THR A 112 10.88 -25.28 2.15
CA THR A 112 11.71 -25.41 0.97
C THR A 112 11.15 -24.56 -0.18
N GLU A 113 12.00 -24.16 -1.11
CA GLU A 113 11.55 -23.42 -2.29
C GLU A 113 10.51 -24.22 -3.10
N ALA A 114 10.61 -25.55 -3.13
CA ALA A 114 9.62 -26.41 -3.79
C ALA A 114 8.24 -26.31 -3.13
N GLU A 115 8.17 -26.34 -1.79
CA GLU A 115 6.91 -26.16 -1.05
C GLU A 115 6.30 -24.78 -1.29
N LEU A 116 7.14 -23.73 -1.34
CA LEU A 116 6.70 -22.37 -1.64
C LEU A 116 6.13 -22.27 -3.06
N ARG A 117 6.81 -22.85 -4.06
CA ARG A 117 6.32 -22.89 -5.45
C ARG A 117 4.97 -23.60 -5.56
N VAL A 118 4.77 -24.69 -4.79
CA VAL A 118 3.47 -25.39 -4.72
C VAL A 118 2.40 -24.51 -4.03
N GLY A 119 2.75 -23.76 -2.99
CA GLY A 119 1.87 -22.77 -2.37
C GLY A 119 1.44 -21.66 -3.33
N LEU A 120 2.40 -21.08 -4.05
CA LEU A 120 2.16 -20.03 -5.05
C LEU A 120 1.28 -20.53 -6.21
N ALA A 121 1.55 -21.74 -6.72
CA ALA A 121 0.73 -22.34 -7.78
C ALA A 121 -0.72 -22.59 -7.32
N ARG A 122 -0.92 -23.02 -6.06
CA ARG A 122 -2.25 -23.16 -5.46
C ARG A 122 -2.96 -21.80 -5.33
N LEU A 123 -2.23 -20.76 -4.94
CA LEU A 123 -2.77 -19.40 -4.87
C LEU A 123 -3.18 -18.89 -6.26
N GLU A 124 -2.33 -19.03 -7.27
CA GLU A 124 -2.64 -18.68 -8.67
C GLU A 124 -3.89 -19.41 -9.17
N ALA A 125 -4.00 -20.71 -8.91
CA ALA A 125 -5.18 -21.51 -9.26
C ALA A 125 -6.45 -21.02 -8.54
N ARG A 126 -6.36 -20.67 -7.26
CA ARG A 126 -7.48 -20.15 -6.46
C ARG A 126 -7.94 -18.77 -6.93
N LEU A 127 -6.99 -17.89 -7.27
CA LEU A 127 -7.26 -16.55 -7.80
C LEU A 127 -7.60 -16.54 -9.29
N LYS A 128 -7.36 -17.67 -9.99
CA LYS A 128 -7.52 -17.81 -11.45
C LYS A 128 -6.72 -16.76 -12.23
N THR A 129 -5.51 -16.45 -11.75
CA THR A 129 -4.62 -15.48 -12.39
C THR A 129 -3.16 -15.80 -12.06
N GLU A 130 -2.25 -15.52 -12.98
CA GLU A 130 -0.82 -15.65 -12.72
C GLU A 130 -0.34 -14.47 -11.88
N LEU A 131 0.40 -14.74 -10.80
CA LEU A 131 0.99 -13.72 -9.93
C LEU A 131 2.24 -13.11 -10.58
N PRO A 132 2.55 -11.83 -10.30
CA PRO A 132 3.71 -11.17 -10.87
C PRO A 132 5.02 -11.82 -10.37
N LYS A 133 6.04 -11.86 -11.22
CA LYS A 133 7.34 -12.46 -10.92
C LYS A 133 7.94 -11.85 -9.66
N SER A 134 7.89 -10.53 -9.52
CA SER A 134 8.48 -9.86 -8.35
C SER A 134 7.82 -10.28 -7.02
N TYR A 135 6.51 -10.58 -7.02
CA TYR A 135 5.80 -11.08 -5.84
C TYR A 135 6.15 -12.54 -5.54
N LYS A 136 6.32 -13.37 -6.58
CA LYS A 136 6.78 -14.76 -6.43
C LYS A 136 8.21 -14.80 -5.85
N ASP A 137 9.12 -14.00 -6.41
CA ASP A 137 10.51 -13.90 -5.93
C ASP A 137 10.58 -13.37 -4.49
N PHE A 138 9.72 -12.40 -4.16
CA PHE A 138 9.56 -11.93 -2.78
C PHE A 138 9.22 -13.07 -1.83
N TRP A 139 8.25 -13.92 -2.13
CA TRP A 139 7.85 -15.00 -1.22
C TRP A 139 8.94 -16.04 -1.01
N VAL A 140 9.69 -16.38 -2.07
CA VAL A 140 10.85 -17.26 -1.98
C VAL A 140 11.88 -16.68 -1.01
N ALA A 141 12.22 -15.40 -1.17
CA ALA A 141 13.16 -14.72 -0.29
C ALA A 141 12.63 -14.57 1.14
N TYR A 142 11.40 -14.08 1.30
CA TYR A 142 10.76 -13.76 2.57
C TYR A 142 10.66 -14.98 3.49
N LYS A 143 10.28 -16.14 2.93
CA LYS A 143 10.13 -17.38 3.70
C LYS A 143 11.43 -18.15 3.90
N SER A 144 12.47 -17.87 3.12
CA SER A 144 13.81 -18.42 3.35
C SER A 144 14.52 -17.81 4.57
N GLN A 145 14.08 -16.64 5.03
CA GLN A 145 14.66 -15.94 6.16
C GLN A 145 14.03 -16.39 7.49
N ALA A 146 14.86 -16.47 8.55
CA ALA A 146 14.39 -16.80 9.89
C ALA A 146 13.60 -15.61 10.49
N LEU A 147 12.28 -15.65 10.34
CA LEU A 147 11.36 -14.65 10.87
C LEU A 147 10.79 -15.11 12.21
N ALA A 148 10.53 -14.14 13.10
CA ALA A 148 9.72 -14.40 14.27
C ALA A 148 8.33 -14.86 13.85
N PRO A 149 7.66 -15.73 14.63
CA PRO A 149 6.22 -15.88 14.52
C PRO A 149 5.62 -14.49 14.56
N SER A 150 4.97 -14.08 13.47
CA SER A 150 4.39 -12.76 13.42
C SER A 150 3.40 -12.63 14.59
N ALA A 151 3.39 -11.48 15.26
CA ALA A 151 2.28 -11.12 16.15
C ALA A 151 0.97 -10.93 15.36
N PHE A 152 0.99 -11.20 14.05
CA PHE A 152 -0.16 -11.35 13.20
C PHE A 152 -1.14 -12.36 13.79
N ASN A 153 -2.28 -11.81 14.17
CA ASN A 153 -3.47 -12.57 14.43
C ASN A 153 -4.35 -12.46 13.18
N PRO A 154 -4.39 -13.47 12.28
CA PRO A 154 -5.25 -13.45 11.11
C PRO A 154 -6.75 -13.39 11.46
N GLN A 155 -7.12 -13.70 12.71
CA GLN A 155 -8.47 -13.56 13.24
C GLN A 155 -8.77 -12.15 13.78
N ASN A 156 -7.78 -11.27 13.90
CA ASN A 156 -7.94 -9.85 14.26
C ASN A 156 -7.25 -8.92 13.25
N ARG A 157 -7.77 -8.93 12.02
CA ARG A 157 -7.25 -8.17 10.86
C ARG A 157 -7.26 -6.65 11.08
N SER A 158 -8.06 -6.15 12.02
CA SER A 158 -8.16 -4.71 12.31
C SER A 158 -6.85 -4.10 12.83
N ARG A 159 -5.96 -4.89 13.44
CA ARG A 159 -4.68 -4.40 14.03
C ARG A 159 -3.44 -5.08 13.45
N PHE A 160 -3.54 -5.61 12.24
CA PHE A 160 -2.44 -6.28 11.58
C PHE A 160 -1.62 -5.33 10.69
N VAL A 161 -0.29 -5.39 10.85
CA VAL A 161 0.72 -4.87 9.90
C VAL A 161 1.56 -6.04 9.42
N GLY A 162 1.70 -6.20 8.11
CA GLY A 162 2.46 -7.28 7.49
C GLY A 162 1.88 -7.79 6.17
N MET A 163 2.59 -8.75 5.58
CA MET A 163 2.10 -9.51 4.41
C MET A 163 1.16 -10.64 4.86
N LEU A 164 0.04 -10.83 4.15
CA LEU A 164 -0.85 -11.97 4.36
C LEU A 164 -0.17 -13.26 3.94
N GLU A 165 -0.33 -14.33 4.73
CA GLU A 165 0.11 -15.67 4.32
C GLU A 165 -0.60 -16.10 3.03
N LEU A 166 0.03 -16.98 2.24
CA LEU A 166 -0.50 -17.38 0.93
C LEU A 166 -1.95 -17.92 0.98
N ASP A 167 -2.34 -18.57 2.07
CA ASP A 167 -3.70 -19.08 2.25
C ASP A 167 -4.71 -17.98 2.61
N ASP A 168 -4.26 -16.87 3.18
CA ASP A 168 -5.09 -15.73 3.58
C ASP A 168 -5.26 -14.67 2.47
N VAL A 169 -4.39 -14.68 1.46
CA VAL A 169 -4.50 -13.81 0.27
C VAL A 169 -5.81 -14.10 -0.47
N GLY A 170 -6.48 -13.03 -0.93
CA GLY A 170 -7.78 -13.13 -1.61
C GLY A 170 -8.20 -11.82 -2.26
N LEU A 171 -9.41 -11.80 -2.83
CA LEU A 171 -9.95 -10.59 -3.44
C LEU A 171 -10.29 -9.55 -2.37
N PHE A 172 -9.90 -8.31 -2.61
CA PHE A 172 -10.14 -7.18 -1.70
C PHE A 172 -11.61 -7.07 -1.29
N LYS A 173 -12.52 -7.11 -2.26
CA LYS A 173 -13.97 -7.02 -2.02
C LYS A 173 -14.54 -8.13 -1.11
N ASP A 174 -13.89 -9.28 -1.04
CA ASP A 174 -14.35 -10.42 -0.25
C ASP A 174 -13.71 -10.40 1.15
N LEU A 175 -12.48 -9.90 1.25
CA LEU A 175 -11.74 -9.82 2.52
C LEU A 175 -12.06 -8.56 3.33
N GLU A 176 -12.43 -7.46 2.67
CA GLU A 176 -12.75 -6.15 3.25
C GLU A 176 -14.07 -5.59 2.68
N PRO A 177 -15.21 -6.30 2.87
CA PRO A 177 -16.48 -5.97 2.22
C PRO A 177 -17.05 -4.61 2.63
N ASP A 178 -16.87 -4.20 3.89
CA ASP A 178 -17.36 -2.90 4.39
C ASP A 178 -16.58 -1.74 3.75
N TYR A 179 -15.26 -1.87 3.64
CA TYR A 179 -14.45 -0.85 2.98
C TYR A 179 -14.73 -0.82 1.47
N TRP A 180 -14.96 -1.97 0.85
CA TRP A 180 -15.42 -2.04 -0.53
C TRP A 180 -16.75 -1.32 -0.73
N ALA A 181 -17.74 -1.52 0.15
CA ALA A 181 -19.03 -0.82 0.08
C ALA A 181 -18.86 0.70 0.16
N ILE A 182 -17.95 1.21 1.00
CA ILE A 182 -17.62 2.64 1.09
C ILE A 182 -17.04 3.15 -0.24
N LYS A 183 -16.07 2.42 -0.84
CA LYS A 183 -15.50 2.78 -2.15
C LYS A 183 -16.55 2.80 -3.26
N GLN A 184 -17.57 1.96 -3.17
CA GLN A 184 -18.69 1.93 -4.12
C GLN A 184 -19.71 3.05 -3.92
N ALA A 185 -19.85 3.59 -2.71
CA ALA A 185 -20.81 4.65 -2.42
C ALA A 185 -20.45 5.98 -3.11
N VAL A 186 -19.15 6.22 -3.31
CA VAL A 186 -18.63 7.40 -4.04
C VAL A 186 -17.59 6.91 -5.04
N PRO A 187 -18.01 6.39 -6.21
CA PRO A 187 -17.08 5.85 -7.19
C PRO A 187 -16.25 6.96 -7.85
N ILE A 188 -14.96 6.72 -7.98
CA ILE A 188 -14.01 7.60 -8.68
C ILE A 188 -13.65 6.95 -10.01
N HIS A 189 -13.55 7.78 -11.06
CA HIS A 189 -13.14 7.36 -12.38
C HIS A 189 -12.25 8.43 -13.03
N SER A 190 -10.96 8.16 -13.09
CA SER A 190 -9.97 8.92 -13.85
C SER A 190 -9.73 8.29 -15.23
N ASP A 191 -9.50 9.11 -16.25
CA ASP A 191 -9.12 8.62 -17.58
C ASP A 191 -7.69 8.05 -17.61
N ASP A 192 -7.27 7.45 -18.74
CA ASP A 192 -5.96 6.79 -18.82
C ASP A 192 -4.80 7.78 -18.64
N SER A 193 -4.97 9.04 -19.09
CA SER A 193 -3.93 10.06 -19.03
C SER A 193 -3.70 10.59 -17.62
N GLU A 194 -4.73 10.53 -16.77
CA GLU A 194 -4.66 10.85 -15.34
C GLU A 194 -4.27 9.62 -14.50
N TYR A 195 -4.82 8.44 -14.82
CA TYR A 195 -4.66 7.24 -14.02
C TYR A 195 -3.26 6.61 -14.17
N PHE A 196 -2.74 6.50 -15.40
CA PHE A 196 -1.45 5.86 -15.68
C PHE A 196 -0.25 6.83 -15.59
N VAL A 197 -0.28 7.67 -14.56
CA VAL A 197 0.86 8.50 -14.15
C VAL A 197 1.51 7.86 -12.93
N TYR A 198 2.80 7.56 -13.04
CA TYR A 198 3.59 6.92 -11.97
C TYR A 198 4.73 7.83 -11.53
N GLY A 199 5.17 7.65 -10.28
CA GLY A 199 6.20 8.49 -9.66
C GLY A 199 5.62 9.76 -9.05
N VAL A 200 6.47 10.75 -8.81
CA VAL A 200 6.12 11.98 -8.05
C VAL A 200 5.05 12.85 -8.70
N ALA A 201 4.79 12.67 -10.00
CA ALA A 201 3.71 13.38 -10.71
C ALA A 201 2.33 12.73 -10.53
N GLN A 202 2.25 11.56 -9.89
CA GLN A 202 0.99 10.87 -9.63
C GLN A 202 0.13 11.66 -8.65
N ASP A 203 -1.13 11.90 -9.01
CA ASP A 203 -2.13 12.40 -8.09
C ASP A 203 -2.73 11.24 -7.29
N SER A 204 -2.58 11.25 -5.96
CA SER A 204 -3.05 10.18 -5.09
C SER A 204 -4.57 10.09 -4.97
N VAL A 205 -5.32 11.13 -5.37
CA VAL A 205 -6.79 11.08 -5.38
C VAL A 205 -7.36 10.69 -6.75
N SER A 206 -6.54 10.68 -7.80
CA SER A 206 -6.92 10.08 -9.08
C SER A 206 -7.08 8.57 -8.88
N GLY A 207 -8.06 7.94 -9.52
CA GLY A 207 -8.34 6.54 -9.23
C GLY A 207 -9.44 5.91 -10.07
N ARG A 208 -9.59 4.60 -9.92
CA ARG A 208 -10.63 3.81 -10.58
C ARG A 208 -11.24 2.84 -9.60
N THR A 209 -12.43 3.16 -9.09
CA THR A 209 -13.16 2.25 -8.19
C THR A 209 -13.42 0.90 -8.85
N SER A 210 -13.62 0.85 -10.18
CA SER A 210 -13.78 -0.39 -10.95
C SER A 210 -12.60 -1.36 -10.79
N ASP A 211 -11.39 -0.83 -10.60
CA ASP A 211 -10.18 -1.64 -10.55
C ASP A 211 -10.07 -2.40 -9.22
N HIS A 212 -10.62 -1.84 -8.15
CA HIS A 212 -10.64 -2.45 -6.82
C HIS A 212 -11.53 -3.70 -6.75
N ALA A 213 -12.54 -3.84 -7.62
CA ALA A 213 -13.44 -5.00 -7.63
C ALA A 213 -12.71 -6.33 -7.91
N ARG A 214 -11.53 -6.26 -8.54
CA ARG A 214 -10.67 -7.41 -8.88
C ARG A 214 -9.31 -7.36 -8.18
N ALA A 215 -9.06 -6.33 -7.37
CA ALA A 215 -7.80 -6.20 -6.65
C ALA A 215 -7.62 -7.37 -5.67
N ILE A 216 -6.39 -7.82 -5.52
CA ILE A 216 -5.97 -8.88 -4.61
C ILE A 216 -5.35 -8.21 -3.40
N LEU A 217 -5.89 -8.45 -2.21
CA LEU A 217 -5.31 -7.98 -0.96
C LEU A 217 -4.17 -8.92 -0.54
N ILE A 218 -2.98 -8.35 -0.38
CA ILE A 218 -1.76 -9.11 -0.06
C ILE A 218 -1.08 -8.69 1.24
N GLY A 219 -1.52 -7.61 1.88
CA GLY A 219 -0.94 -7.16 3.15
C GLY A 219 -1.51 -5.83 3.64
N LYS A 220 -0.97 -5.37 4.77
CA LYS A 220 -1.19 -4.06 5.39
C LYS A 220 0.13 -3.44 5.78
N TYR A 221 0.29 -2.14 5.57
CA TYR A 221 1.53 -1.44 5.91
C TYR A 221 1.40 -0.53 7.14
N ASP A 222 0.18 -0.34 7.67
CA ASP A 222 -0.08 0.42 8.89
C ASP A 222 -1.27 -0.17 9.65
N ASP A 223 -1.46 0.24 10.91
CA ASP A 223 -2.55 -0.23 11.76
C ASP A 223 -3.92 0.35 11.39
N ASP A 224 -3.96 1.32 10.47
CA ASP A 224 -5.18 1.84 9.86
C ASP A 224 -5.90 0.76 9.02
N SER A 225 -7.23 0.70 9.14
CA SER A 225 -8.08 -0.24 8.38
C SER A 225 -8.00 -0.10 6.86
N THR A 226 -7.58 1.07 6.36
CA THR A 226 -7.48 1.42 4.94
C THR A 226 -6.05 1.30 4.39
N ALA A 227 -5.04 1.11 5.25
CA ALA A 227 -3.63 0.98 4.90
C ALA A 227 -3.29 -0.38 4.27
N LEU A 228 -3.90 -0.67 3.13
CA LEU A 228 -3.84 -1.95 2.44
C LEU A 228 -2.77 -1.97 1.35
N ILE A 229 -2.21 -3.14 1.11
CA ILE A 229 -1.32 -3.44 -0.02
C ILE A 229 -2.09 -4.32 -1.00
N LEU A 230 -2.28 -3.81 -2.22
CA LEU A 230 -3.09 -4.46 -3.25
C LEU A 230 -2.28 -4.78 -4.50
N LEU A 231 -2.64 -5.86 -5.20
CA LEU A 231 -2.24 -6.13 -6.58
C LEU A 231 -3.46 -6.00 -7.51
N HIS A 232 -3.26 -5.43 -8.70
CA HIS A 232 -4.31 -5.17 -9.68
C HIS A 232 -4.14 -6.11 -10.90
N PRO A 233 -4.74 -7.31 -10.89
CA PRO A 233 -4.43 -8.35 -11.88
C PRO A 233 -4.83 -8.02 -13.33
N HIS A 234 -5.67 -7.02 -13.53
CA HIS A 234 -6.10 -6.55 -14.86
C HIS A 234 -5.30 -5.35 -15.38
N VAL A 235 -4.40 -4.79 -14.57
CA VAL A 235 -3.52 -3.69 -14.94
C VAL A 235 -2.09 -4.22 -14.92
N ARG A 236 -1.54 -4.50 -16.11
CA ARG A 236 -0.26 -5.18 -16.24
C ARG A 236 0.70 -4.45 -17.16
N THR A 237 1.98 -4.63 -16.89
CA THR A 237 3.10 -4.25 -17.77
C THR A 237 3.31 -5.31 -18.85
N SER A 238 4.14 -5.00 -19.84
CA SER A 238 4.43 -5.91 -20.96
C SER A 238 5.15 -7.20 -20.55
N ASP A 239 5.87 -7.18 -19.43
CA ASP A 239 6.56 -8.32 -18.83
C ASP A 239 5.69 -9.09 -17.80
N GLY A 240 4.41 -8.74 -17.69
CA GLY A 240 3.43 -9.48 -16.89
C GLY A 240 3.37 -9.09 -15.41
N GLU A 241 4.17 -8.12 -14.96
CA GLU A 241 4.01 -7.55 -13.63
C GLU A 241 2.63 -6.89 -13.50
N MET A 242 2.06 -6.97 -12.30
CA MET A 242 0.81 -6.28 -11.97
C MET A 242 1.15 -4.92 -11.38
N GLN A 243 0.34 -3.91 -11.70
CA GLN A 243 0.30 -2.71 -10.89
C GLN A 243 0.01 -3.09 -9.44
N ALA A 244 0.74 -2.47 -8.52
CA ALA A 244 0.53 -2.63 -7.09
C ALA A 244 0.15 -1.27 -6.49
N SER A 245 -0.64 -1.26 -5.41
CA SER A 245 -0.99 -0.02 -4.71
C SER A 245 -0.87 -0.11 -3.19
N LEU A 246 -0.49 1.02 -2.59
CA LEU A 246 -0.69 1.31 -1.18
C LEU A 246 -1.95 2.18 -1.07
N ASN A 247 -2.98 1.67 -0.42
CA ASN A 247 -4.19 2.43 -0.16
C ASN A 247 -4.06 3.20 1.15
N GLN A 248 -4.65 4.39 1.20
CA GLN A 248 -4.80 5.19 2.42
C GLN A 248 -6.21 5.78 2.46
N HIS A 249 -6.63 6.27 3.62
CA HIS A 249 -7.97 6.82 3.84
C HIS A 249 -8.41 7.82 2.76
N ALA A 250 -7.49 8.67 2.29
CA ALA A 250 -7.77 9.74 1.34
C ALA A 250 -7.15 9.56 -0.06
N GLY A 251 -6.55 8.40 -0.38
CA GLY A 251 -5.91 8.22 -1.68
C GLY A 251 -5.23 6.86 -1.87
N GLU A 252 -4.48 6.76 -2.96
CA GLU A 252 -3.64 5.61 -3.26
C GLU A 252 -2.32 6.02 -3.89
N PHE A 253 -1.25 5.33 -3.51
CA PHE A 253 -0.01 5.33 -4.28
C PHE A 253 -0.02 4.08 -5.16
N ARG A 254 0.11 4.24 -6.49
CA ARG A 254 0.29 3.12 -7.42
C ARG A 254 1.73 3.05 -7.91
N ALA A 255 2.18 1.82 -8.13
CA ALA A 255 3.47 1.48 -8.72
C ALA A 255 3.27 0.49 -9.87
N PRO A 256 4.12 0.53 -10.92
CA PRO A 256 3.99 -0.34 -12.09
C PRO A 256 4.29 -1.82 -11.78
N SER A 257 4.89 -2.12 -10.62
CA SER A 257 5.16 -3.47 -10.15
C SER A 257 5.13 -3.56 -8.63
N PHE A 258 5.02 -4.79 -8.12
CA PHE A 258 5.16 -5.05 -6.69
C PHE A 258 6.58 -4.72 -6.18
N ALA A 259 7.63 -4.98 -6.99
CA ALA A 259 8.99 -4.57 -6.66
C ALA A 259 9.14 -3.06 -6.40
N GLU A 260 8.60 -2.22 -7.29
CA GLU A 260 8.68 -0.77 -7.09
C GLU A 260 7.87 -0.31 -5.87
N LEU A 261 6.69 -0.89 -5.64
CA LEU A 261 5.91 -0.61 -4.44
C LEU A 261 6.72 -0.90 -3.17
N MET A 262 7.39 -2.05 -3.11
CA MET A 262 8.18 -2.42 -1.94
C MET A 262 9.42 -1.53 -1.78
N ARG A 263 10.08 -1.12 -2.88
CA ARG A 263 11.18 -0.14 -2.84
C ARG A 263 10.72 1.17 -2.19
N GLN A 264 9.55 1.68 -2.58
CA GLN A 264 8.96 2.91 -2.04
C GLN A 264 8.54 2.73 -0.57
N LEU A 265 7.87 1.62 -0.24
CA LEU A 265 7.47 1.32 1.13
C LEU A 265 8.67 1.19 2.07
N SER A 266 9.81 0.69 1.60
CA SER A 266 11.03 0.63 2.43
C SER A 266 11.51 2.01 2.87
N ILE A 267 11.31 3.06 2.06
CA ILE A 267 11.67 4.42 2.46
C ILE A 267 10.79 4.90 3.60
N LEU A 268 9.47 4.65 3.54
CA LEU A 268 8.53 5.01 4.60
C LEU A 268 8.92 4.40 5.95
N GLU A 269 9.47 3.18 5.94
CA GLU A 269 9.83 2.46 7.18
C GLU A 269 11.30 2.58 7.61
N THR A 270 12.16 3.20 6.79
CA THR A 270 13.62 3.31 7.07
C THR A 270 14.17 4.75 7.02
N VAL A 271 13.36 5.72 6.62
CA VAL A 271 13.73 7.14 6.56
C VAL A 271 12.67 7.95 7.30
N ASP A 272 13.08 9.02 7.98
CA ASP A 272 12.15 9.94 8.64
C ASP A 272 11.48 10.84 7.59
N VAL A 273 10.35 10.38 7.06
CA VAL A 273 9.56 11.06 6.02
C VAL A 273 8.16 11.38 6.56
N ALA A 274 7.59 12.49 6.12
CA ALA A 274 6.34 13.02 6.66
C ALA A 274 5.06 12.48 5.98
N HIS A 275 5.18 11.81 4.84
CA HIS A 275 4.05 11.36 4.02
C HIS A 275 4.34 10.00 3.41
N VAL A 276 3.27 9.28 3.04
CA VAL A 276 3.35 8.05 2.24
C VAL A 276 3.91 8.34 0.84
N PRO A 277 4.41 7.34 0.08
CA PRO A 277 4.89 7.52 -1.29
C PRO A 277 3.84 8.19 -2.21
N PRO A 278 4.23 8.70 -3.40
CA PRO A 278 5.49 8.47 -4.12
C PRO A 278 6.66 9.31 -3.61
N TYR A 279 7.85 8.70 -3.50
CA TYR A 279 9.11 9.44 -3.34
C TYR A 279 9.87 9.50 -4.66
N PRO A 280 10.61 10.61 -4.93
CA PRO A 280 11.47 10.71 -6.10
C PRO A 280 12.47 9.53 -6.18
N GLN A 281 12.75 8.99 -7.36
CA GLN A 281 13.71 7.89 -7.56
C GLN A 281 15.09 8.21 -6.97
N LYS A 282 15.51 9.49 -7.02
CA LYS A 282 16.76 9.94 -6.38
C LYS A 282 16.79 9.73 -4.85
N THR A 283 15.65 9.71 -4.18
CA THR A 283 15.54 9.46 -2.74
C THR A 283 15.80 7.99 -2.40
N LEU A 284 15.54 7.08 -3.36
CA LEU A 284 15.81 5.66 -3.21
C LEU A 284 17.31 5.35 -3.36
N ALA A 285 18.08 6.24 -3.98
CA ALA A 285 19.51 6.05 -4.20
C ALA A 285 20.32 6.04 -2.88
N GLY A 286 21.32 5.16 -2.80
CA GLY A 286 22.11 4.89 -1.60
C GLY A 286 21.34 4.26 -0.43
N ARG A 287 20.11 3.79 -0.64
CA ARG A 287 19.25 3.19 0.40
C ARG A 287 19.04 1.70 0.16
N CYS A 288 18.28 1.06 1.05
CA CYS A 288 17.95 -0.36 0.90
C CYS A 288 17.26 -0.65 -0.44
N ALA A 289 16.41 0.26 -0.92
CA ALA A 289 15.74 0.16 -2.22
C ALA A 289 16.70 -0.20 -3.38
N GLU A 290 17.93 0.31 -3.42
CA GLU A 290 18.92 -0.03 -4.47
C GLU A 290 19.32 -1.51 -4.50
N ARG A 291 19.16 -2.25 -3.41
CA ARG A 291 19.45 -3.69 -3.37
C ARG A 291 18.46 -4.52 -4.18
N LEU A 292 17.31 -3.95 -4.56
CA LEU A 292 16.36 -4.58 -5.45
C LEU A 292 16.46 -3.89 -6.84
N PRO A 293 17.16 -4.48 -7.81
CA PRO A 293 17.52 -3.78 -9.05
C PRO A 293 16.32 -3.54 -9.96
N MET A 294 16.31 -2.34 -10.56
CA MET A 294 15.36 -1.90 -11.58
C MET A 294 16.14 -1.34 -12.77
N THR A 295 15.72 -1.64 -14.00
CA THR A 295 16.39 -1.24 -15.24
C THR A 295 15.46 -0.47 -16.18
N ASN A 296 15.95 0.62 -16.78
CA ASN A 296 15.14 1.45 -17.70
C ASN A 296 13.85 2.00 -17.05
N VAL A 297 13.99 2.49 -15.81
CA VAL A 297 12.91 3.15 -15.07
C VAL A 297 12.43 4.38 -15.87
N TRP A 298 11.13 4.42 -16.16
CA TRP A 298 10.49 5.46 -16.99
C TRP A 298 9.55 6.37 -16.18
N TRP A 299 9.54 6.23 -14.86
CA TRP A 299 8.82 7.08 -13.90
C TRP A 299 9.81 7.83 -13.01
N GLU A 300 9.33 8.90 -12.37
CA GLU A 300 10.16 9.86 -11.61
C GLU A 300 10.17 9.63 -10.09
#